data_AF-A0A059EZI3-F1
#
_entry.id   AF-A0A059EZI3-F1
#
_cell.length_a   1.000
_cell.length_b   1.000
_cell.length_c   1.000
_cell.angle_alpha   90.00
_cell.angle_beta   90.00
_cell.angle_gamma   90.00
#
_symmetry.space_group_name_H-M   'P 1'
#
loop_
_entity.id
_entity.type
_entity.pdbx_description
1 polymer ?
#
loop_
_entity_poly.entity_id
_entity_poly.type
_entity_poly.pdbx_seq_one_letter_code
_entity_poly.pdbx_strand_id
1 'polypeptide(L)'
;ATWRNPIRFIEKTDGSVWLVNNLMALNGIVEKDPYELANIREVLNSTQGSKYFTVIDSRKNFIVLRFVRRISKRQLLSLMEKYMNGTAW
;
A
#
# COMPACT_ATOMS: atom_id res chain seq x y z
N ALA A 1 8.00 -19.62 6.60
CA ALA A 1 7.07 -18.94 5.68
C ALA A 1 7.48 -19.30 4.25
N THR A 2 6.54 -19.76 3.43
CA THR A 2 6.78 -20.16 2.02
C THR A 2 6.77 -18.98 1.04
N TRP A 3 6.33 -17.80 1.49
CA TRP A 3 6.27 -16.58 0.69
C TRP A 3 7.56 -15.78 0.79
N ARG A 4 8.07 -15.30 -0.35
CA ARG A 4 9.20 -14.37 -0.44
C ARG A 4 8.96 -13.35 -1.53
N ASN A 5 9.37 -12.13 -1.27
CA ASN A 5 9.35 -11.04 -2.23
C ASN A 5 10.80 -10.58 -2.49
N PRO A 6 11.16 -10.25 -3.74
CA PRO A 6 12.46 -9.65 -4.04
C PRO A 6 12.62 -8.32 -3.32
N ILE A 7 13.83 -8.04 -2.84
CA ILE A 7 14.20 -6.76 -2.22
C ILE A 7 15.25 -6.09 -3.09
N ARG A 8 15.16 -4.77 -3.25
CA ARG A 8 16.12 -3.95 -3.97
C ARG A 8 16.55 -2.78 -3.10
N PHE A 9 17.85 -2.46 -3.14
CA PHE A 9 18.37 -1.22 -2.60
C PHE A 9 18.33 -0.14 -3.69
N ILE A 10 17.85 1.05 -3.34
CA ILE A 10 17.86 2.23 -4.21
C ILE A 10 18.62 3.32 -3.50
N GLU A 11 19.67 3.83 -4.12
CA GLU A 11 20.43 4.97 -3.60
C GLU A 11 19.60 6.24 -3.75
N LYS A 12 19.62 7.06 -2.71
CA LYS A 12 19.08 8.41 -2.73
C LYS A 12 20.14 9.41 -3.17
N THR A 13 19.67 10.60 -3.53
CA THR A 13 20.52 11.75 -3.84
C THR A 13 21.42 12.20 -2.69
N ASP A 14 21.07 11.88 -1.43
CA ASP A 14 21.86 12.19 -0.24
C ASP A 14 22.89 11.10 0.12
N GLY A 15 23.03 10.05 -0.70
CA GLY A 15 23.92 8.92 -0.45
C GLY A 15 23.39 7.87 0.52
N SER A 16 22.23 8.09 1.15
CA SER A 16 21.55 7.06 1.94
C SER A 16 20.76 6.08 1.03
N VAL A 17 20.34 4.93 1.55
CA VAL A 17 19.67 3.88 0.75
C VAL A 17 18.23 3.65 1.19
N TRP A 18 17.34 3.45 0.23
CA TRP A 18 16.02 2.87 0.42
C TRP A 18 16.06 1.36 0.25
N LEU A 19 15.54 0.64 1.25
CA LEU A 19 15.17 -0.76 1.11
C LEU A 19 13.76 -0.83 0.50
N VAL A 20 13.65 -1.32 -0.73
CA VAL A 20 12.37 -1.42 -1.44
C VAL A 20 11.99 -2.89 -1.62
N ASN A 21 10.81 -3.24 -1.13
CA ASN A 21 10.24 -4.58 -1.28
C ASN A 21 9.37 -4.62 -2.54
N ASN A 22 9.63 -5.57 -3.45
CA ASN A 22 8.80 -5.73 -4.64
C ASN A 22 7.51 -6.49 -4.29
N LEU A 23 6.43 -5.74 -4.12
CA LEU A 23 5.11 -6.28 -3.77
C LEU A 23 4.19 -6.49 -4.98
N MET A 24 4.67 -6.43 -6.23
CA MET A 24 3.80 -6.52 -7.41
C MET A 24 2.98 -7.81 -7.44
N ALA A 25 3.61 -8.96 -7.22
CA ALA A 25 2.92 -10.26 -7.17
C ALA A 25 1.91 -10.31 -6.01
N LEU A 26 2.29 -9.82 -4.83
CA LEU A 26 1.39 -9.73 -3.67
C LEU A 26 0.19 -8.82 -3.96
N ASN A 27 0.41 -7.69 -4.63
CA ASN A 27 -0.64 -6.77 -5.02
C ASN A 27 -1.59 -7.39 -6.05
N GLY A 28 -1.15 -8.34 -6.86
CA GLY A 28 -2.02 -9.07 -7.80
C GLY A 28 -2.99 -10.03 -7.10
N ILE A 29 -2.60 -10.56 -5.94
CA ILE A 29 -3.43 -11.54 -5.20
C ILE A 29 -4.27 -10.89 -4.11
N VAL A 30 -3.80 -9.84 -3.43
CA VAL A 30 -4.54 -9.28 -2.29
C VAL A 30 -5.88 -8.70 -2.74
N GLU A 31 -6.94 -9.03 -1.99
CA GLU A 31 -8.28 -8.45 -2.15
C GLU A 31 -8.21 -6.92 -2.04
N LYS A 32 -8.82 -6.24 -3.01
CA LYS A 32 -8.82 -4.78 -3.06
C LYS A 32 -9.90 -4.27 -2.14
N ASP A 33 -9.49 -3.46 -1.16
CA ASP A 33 -10.37 -2.67 -0.31
C ASP A 33 -10.24 -1.20 -0.76
N PRO A 34 -11.02 -0.75 -1.76
CA PRO A 34 -10.91 0.60 -2.27
C PRO A 34 -11.41 1.59 -1.22
N TYR A 35 -10.50 2.38 -0.66
CA TYR A 35 -10.85 3.57 0.10
C TYR A 35 -11.04 4.74 -0.87
N GLU A 36 -12.22 5.34 -0.86
CA GLU A 36 -12.50 6.50 -1.71
C GLU A 36 -11.69 7.70 -1.23
N LEU A 37 -10.79 8.18 -2.09
CA LEU A 37 -10.08 9.43 -1.87
C LEU A 37 -10.97 10.58 -2.31
N ALA A 38 -11.08 11.61 -1.48
CA ALA A 38 -11.82 12.82 -1.80
C ALA A 38 -11.33 13.43 -3.12
N ASN A 39 -12.25 13.95 -3.93
CA ASN A 39 -11.87 14.62 -5.16
C ASN A 39 -11.10 15.90 -4.83
N ILE A 40 -9.98 16.15 -5.52
CA ILE A 40 -9.17 17.34 -5.25
C ILE A 40 -9.98 18.64 -5.41
N ARG A 41 -10.94 18.70 -6.34
CA ARG A 41 -11.81 19.88 -6.51
C ARG A 41 -12.75 20.08 -5.33
N GLU A 42 -13.28 19.00 -4.77
CA GLU A 42 -14.15 19.05 -3.58
C GLU A 42 -13.36 19.56 -2.38
N VAL A 43 -12.15 19.04 -2.18
CA VAL A 43 -11.24 19.52 -1.13
C VAL A 43 -10.96 21.02 -1.30
N LEU A 44 -10.59 21.47 -2.50
CA LEU A 44 -10.32 22.89 -2.76
C LEU A 44 -11.54 23.77 -2.52
N ASN A 45 -12.71 23.38 -3.04
CA ASN A 45 -13.96 24.12 -2.87
C ASN A 45 -14.34 24.22 -1.39
N SER A 46 -14.17 23.15 -0.61
CA SER A 46 -14.46 23.15 0.82
C SER A 46 -13.60 24.14 1.63
N THR A 47 -12.46 24.54 1.07
CA THR A 47 -11.54 25.48 1.74
C THR A 47 -11.70 26.93 1.28
N GLN A 48 -12.57 27.19 0.30
CA GLN A 48 -12.78 28.53 -0.25
C GLN A 48 -13.31 29.49 0.83
N GLY A 49 -12.75 30.70 0.88
CA GLY A 49 -13.08 31.70 1.91
C GLY A 49 -12.24 31.59 3.19
N SER A 50 -11.41 30.55 3.33
CA SER A 50 -10.45 30.46 4.43
C SER A 50 -9.33 31.49 4.25
N LYS A 51 -9.00 32.20 5.33
CA LYS A 51 -7.95 33.24 5.34
C LYS A 51 -6.54 32.69 5.60
N TYR A 52 -6.46 31.56 6.31
CA TYR A 52 -5.20 30.95 6.72
C TYR A 52 -5.26 29.45 6.48
N PHE A 53 -4.13 28.87 6.08
CA PHE A 53 -3.99 27.46 5.80
C PHE A 53 -2.77 26.92 6.54
N THR A 54 -2.90 25.70 7.07
CA THR A 54 -1.80 24.97 7.69
C THR A 54 -1.71 23.61 7.04
N VAL A 55 -0.50 23.23 6.61
CA VAL A 55 -0.23 21.93 6.00
C VAL A 55 0.54 21.09 7.01
N ILE A 56 -0.02 19.95 7.38
CA ILE A 56 0.61 19.00 8.31
C ILE A 56 0.96 17.74 7.54
N ASP A 57 2.25 17.43 7.50
CA ASP A 57 2.77 16.20 6.90
C ASP A 57 2.83 15.10 7.95
N SER A 58 2.14 13.98 7.71
CA SER A 58 2.17 12.82 8.59
C SER A 58 3.24 11.83 8.17
N ARG A 59 4.50 12.17 8.47
CA ARG A 59 5.66 11.35 8.12
C ARG A 59 5.59 9.98 8.78
N LYS A 60 5.89 8.93 8.00
CA LYS A 60 6.04 7.55 8.48
C LYS A 60 4.77 6.92 9.08
N ASN A 61 3.57 7.43 8.76
CA ASN A 61 2.33 6.82 9.24
C ASN A 61 2.24 5.31 8.96
N PHE A 62 2.72 4.85 7.80
CA PHE A 62 2.78 3.43 7.46
C PHE A 62 3.57 2.57 8.45
N ILE A 63 4.53 3.15 9.18
CA ILE A 63 5.34 2.46 10.20
C ILE A 63 4.59 2.39 11.54
N VAL A 64 3.82 3.44 11.85
CA VAL A 64 3.07 3.54 13.11
C VAL A 64 1.80 2.69 13.08
N LEU A 65 1.22 2.48 11.89
CA LEU A 65 0.05 1.62 11.71
C LEU A 65 0.37 0.18 12.09
N ARG A 66 -0.47 -0.40 12.95
CA ARG A 66 -0.31 -1.78 13.40
C ARG A 66 -0.88 -2.74 12.34
N PHE A 67 -0.07 -3.69 11.92
CA PHE A 67 -0.57 -4.84 11.17
C PHE A 67 -1.48 -5.68 12.08
N VAL A 68 -2.79 -5.67 11.80
CA VAL A 68 -3.71 -6.61 12.41
C VAL A 68 -3.51 -7.96 11.70
N ARG A 69 -3.12 -9.00 12.46
CA ARG A 69 -3.02 -10.39 11.97
C ARG A 69 -4.42 -10.90 11.61
N ARG A 70 -4.93 -10.53 10.44
CA ARG A 70 -6.30 -10.84 10.03
C ARG A 70 -6.40 -11.25 8.57
N ILE A 71 -5.43 -12.04 8.08
CA ILE A 71 -5.71 -12.92 6.95
C ILE A 71 -5.84 -14.32 7.55
N SER A 72 -7.08 -14.83 7.58
CA SER A 72 -7.30 -16.21 7.98
C SER A 72 -6.59 -17.14 7.00
N LYS A 73 -6.06 -18.27 7.48
CA LYS A 73 -5.45 -19.30 6.62
C LYS A 73 -6.39 -19.69 5.46
N ARG A 74 -7.71 -19.62 5.67
CA ARG A 74 -8.74 -19.84 4.64
C ARG A 74 -8.71 -18.80 3.51
N GLN A 75 -8.62 -17.51 3.82
CA GLN A 75 -8.51 -16.46 2.79
C GLN A 75 -7.20 -16.55 1.99
N LEU A 76 -6.11 -16.93 2.66
CA LEU A 76 -4.83 -17.20 1.97
C LEU A 76 -4.94 -18.40 1.02
N LEU A 77 -5.59 -19.49 1.46
CA LEU A 77 -5.79 -20.68 0.63
C LEU A 77 -6.71 -20.43 -0.57
N SER A 78 -7.80 -19.67 -0.40
CA SER A 78 -8.69 -19.33 -1.52
C SER A 78 -8.00 -18.40 -2.54
N LEU A 79 -7.13 -17.51 -2.08
CA LEU A 79 -6.28 -16.68 -2.93
C LEU A 79 -5.22 -17.50 -3.69
N MET A 80 -4.65 -18.52 -3.03
CA MET A 80 -3.69 -19.44 -3.65
C MET A 80 -4.36 -20.34 -4.70
N GLU A 81 -5.55 -20.88 -4.44
CA GLU A 81 -6.32 -21.66 -5.42
C GLU A 81 -6.69 -20.82 -6.64
N LYS A 82 -7.13 -19.57 -6.43
CA LYS A 82 -7.45 -18.64 -7.52
C LYS A 82 -6.23 -18.33 -8.39
N TYR A 83 -5.05 -18.18 -7.78
CA TYR A 83 -3.80 -17.92 -8.50
C TYR A 83 -3.31 -19.15 -9.28
N MET A 84 -3.29 -20.32 -8.64
CA MET A 84 -2.85 -21.57 -9.27
C MET A 84 -3.74 -22.00 -10.45
N ASN A 85 -5.03 -21.68 -10.40
CA ASN A 85 -5.98 -22.01 -11.47
C ASN A 85 -6.06 -20.94 -12.58
N GLY A 86 -5.46 -19.76 -12.38
CA GLY A 86 -5.49 -18.63 -13.33
C GLY A 86 -4.24 -18.47 -14.19
N THR A 87 -3.15 -19.18 -13.87
CA THR A 87 -1.92 -19.20 -14.66
C THR A 87 -1.76 -20.57 -15.34
N ALA A 88 -2.41 -20.72 -16.48
CA ALA A 88 -1.90 -21.61 -17.53
C ALA A 88 -0.79 -20.82 -18.25
N TRP A 89 0.45 -21.30 -18.11
CA TRP A 89 1.51 -21.01 -19.07
C TRP A 89 1.39 -22.01 -20.22
#